data_AF-A0A7S1RCX6-F1
#
_entry.id   AF-A0A7S1RCX6-F1
#
_cell.length_a   1.000
_cell.length_b   1.000
_cell.length_c   1.000
_cell.angle_alpha   90.00
_cell.angle_beta   90.00
_cell.angle_gamma   90.00
#
_symmetry.space_group_name_H-M   'P 1'
#
loop_
_entity.id
_entity.type
_entity.pdbx_description
1 polymer ?
#
loop_
_entity_poly.entity_id
_entity_poly.type
_entity_poly.pdbx_seq_one_letter_code
_entity_poly.pdbx_strand_id
1 'polypeptide(L)'
;MNSFSTSADTLAALAKYPALGTGSDLEFVQNKAPKVTAADLTPAAWEKEPAHEWCPPGHGDLYPAMLGSGTLEKLLSKGFKYMFVSNSDNLGATMDLKILAHFAKTGAPFMM
;
A
#
# COMPACT_ATOMS: atom_id res chain seq x y z
N MET A 1 0.09 3.28 1.73
CA MET A 1 -0.21 2.67 0.43
C MET A 1 -1.52 3.25 -0.06
N ASN A 2 -1.48 4.05 -1.13
CA ASN A 2 -2.68 4.63 -1.71
C ASN A 2 -3.10 3.85 -2.96
N SER A 3 -4.33 4.07 -3.41
CA SER A 3 -4.81 3.63 -4.72
C SER A 3 -5.01 4.83 -5.64
N PHE A 4 -5.26 4.57 -6.92
CA PHE A 4 -5.69 5.60 -7.87
C PHE A 4 -6.99 6.32 -7.44
N SER A 5 -7.80 5.71 -6.58
CA SER A 5 -9.02 6.30 -6.03
C SER A 5 -8.80 7.09 -4.74
N THR A 6 -7.63 7.01 -4.10
CA THR A 6 -7.41 7.62 -2.78
C THR A 6 -6.19 8.54 -2.71
N SER A 7 -5.26 8.47 -3.66
CA SER A 7 -3.99 9.22 -3.62
C SER A 7 -4.21 10.74 -3.58
N ALA A 8 -4.99 11.30 -4.52
CA ALA A 8 -5.19 12.75 -4.60
C ALA A 8 -5.80 13.34 -3.32
N ASP A 9 -6.89 12.72 -2.83
CA ASP A 9 -7.58 13.17 -1.62
C ASP A 9 -6.70 13.03 -0.37
N THR A 10 -5.92 11.96 -0.28
CA THR A 10 -5.01 11.72 0.85
C THR A 10 -3.89 12.77 0.86
N LEU A 11 -3.26 13.05 -0.28
CA LEU A 11 -2.21 14.07 -0.38
C LEU A 11 -2.74 15.47 -0.09
N ALA A 12 -3.94 15.81 -0.57
CA ALA A 12 -4.60 17.07 -0.25
C ALA A 12 -4.89 17.20 1.25
N ALA A 13 -5.39 16.14 1.90
CA ALA A 13 -5.66 16.14 3.33
C ALA A 13 -4.38 16.25 4.19
N LEU A 14 -3.28 15.64 3.73
CA LEU A 14 -1.99 15.67 4.43
C LEU A 14 -1.18 16.95 4.19
N ALA A 15 -1.53 17.79 3.22
CA ALA A 15 -0.83 19.04 2.90
C ALA A 15 -0.72 20.00 4.10
N LYS A 16 -1.63 19.91 5.08
CA LYS A 16 -1.60 20.69 6.32
C LYS A 16 -0.55 20.22 7.34
N TYR A 17 0.13 19.10 7.09
CA TYR A 17 1.14 18.50 7.97
C TYR A 17 2.51 18.41 7.29
N PRO A 18 3.21 19.55 7.06
CA PRO A 18 4.47 19.58 6.31
C PRO A 18 5.58 18.72 6.93
N ALA A 19 5.54 18.48 8.24
CA ALA A 19 6.52 17.65 8.96
C ALA A 19 6.48 16.17 8.56
N LEU A 20 5.39 15.68 7.93
CA LEU A 20 5.30 14.29 7.47
C LEU A 20 6.11 14.03 6.19
N GLY A 21 6.51 15.08 5.46
CA GLY A 21 7.19 14.98 4.16
C GLY A 21 6.26 15.23 2.99
N THR A 22 6.71 14.93 1.77
CA THR A 22 5.95 15.16 0.53
C THR A 22 6.17 14.07 -0.50
N GLY A 23 5.21 13.86 -1.41
CA GLY A 23 5.36 12.95 -2.56
C GLY A 23 5.79 11.54 -2.15
N SER A 24 6.90 11.06 -2.74
CA SER A 24 7.42 9.68 -2.53
C SER A 24 7.94 9.37 -1.11
N ASP A 25 7.94 10.36 -0.21
CA ASP A 25 8.21 10.15 1.21
C ASP A 25 6.94 9.78 1.99
N LEU A 26 5.76 10.14 1.48
CA LEU A 26 4.46 9.87 2.08
C LEU A 26 3.74 8.68 1.46
N GLU A 27 3.90 8.48 0.15
CA GLU A 27 3.13 7.48 -0.57
C GLU A 27 3.97 6.61 -1.50
N PHE A 28 3.46 5.40 -1.66
CA PHE A 28 3.58 4.62 -2.87
C PHE A 28 2.16 4.18 -3.25
N VAL A 29 1.94 4.05 -4.55
CA VAL A 29 0.63 3.72 -5.12
C VAL A 29 0.60 2.24 -5.48
N GLN A 30 -0.45 1.56 -5.05
CA GLN A 30 -0.68 0.16 -5.39
C GLN A 30 -1.09 0.01 -6.87
N ASN A 31 -0.98 -1.20 -7.40
CA ASN A 31 -1.38 -1.54 -8.76
C ASN A 31 -2.90 -1.39 -8.98
N LYS A 32 -3.28 -1.49 -10.25
CA LYS A 32 -4.66 -1.40 -10.72
C LYS A 32 -4.93 -2.63 -11.60
N ALA A 33 -6.01 -3.34 -11.31
CA ALA A 33 -6.40 -4.54 -12.06
C ALA A 33 -7.71 -4.29 -12.82
N PRO A 34 -7.87 -4.81 -14.05
CA PRO A 34 -9.13 -4.73 -14.77
C PRO A 34 -10.15 -5.63 -14.07
N LYS A 35 -11.39 -5.14 -13.92
CA LYS A 35 -12.52 -6.00 -13.61
C LYS A 35 -12.78 -6.87 -14.82
N VAL A 36 -13.19 -8.11 -14.59
CA VAL A 36 -13.47 -9.07 -15.66
C VAL A 36 -14.95 -9.43 -15.67
N THR A 37 -15.50 -9.76 -16.84
CA THR A 37 -16.87 -10.26 -16.92
C THR A 37 -16.95 -11.64 -16.28
N ALA A 38 -18.07 -11.95 -15.62
CA ALA A 38 -18.28 -13.26 -15.00
C ALA A 38 -18.47 -14.39 -16.03
N ALA A 39 -18.84 -14.05 -17.26
CA ALA A 39 -19.16 -15.03 -18.30
C ALA A 39 -17.91 -15.63 -18.94
N ASP A 40 -16.90 -14.79 -19.23
CA ASP A 40 -15.74 -15.20 -20.03
C ASP A 40 -14.39 -14.66 -19.53
N LEU A 41 -14.39 -13.95 -18.40
CA LEU A 41 -13.20 -13.35 -17.80
C LEU A 41 -12.48 -12.32 -18.68
N THR A 42 -13.14 -11.81 -19.73
CA THR A 42 -12.62 -10.68 -20.52
C THR A 42 -12.71 -9.38 -19.71
N PRO A 43 -11.87 -8.36 -19.99
CA PRO A 43 -11.98 -7.06 -19.33
C PRO A 43 -13.38 -6.46 -19.52
N ALA A 44 -14.01 -6.05 -18.42
CA ALA A 44 -15.33 -5.43 -18.45
C ALA A 44 -15.23 -4.01 -19.05
N ALA A 45 -16.22 -3.64 -19.87
CA ALA A 45 -16.36 -2.29 -20.41
C ALA A 45 -17.53 -1.55 -19.74
N TRP A 46 -17.33 -0.26 -19.44
CA TRP A 46 -18.34 0.61 -18.84
C TRP A 46 -18.22 2.02 -19.41
N GLU A 47 -18.75 2.23 -20.62
CA GLU A 47 -18.61 3.47 -21.40
C GLU A 47 -19.04 4.73 -20.66
N LYS A 48 -20.07 4.63 -19.80
CA LYS A 48 -20.57 5.76 -19.02
C LYS A 48 -19.51 6.31 -18.07
N GLU A 49 -18.64 5.44 -17.54
CA GLU A 49 -17.63 5.80 -16.54
C GLU A 49 -16.47 4.80 -16.53
N PRO A 50 -15.50 4.90 -17.45
CA PRO A 50 -14.45 3.88 -17.63
C PRO A 50 -13.58 3.62 -16.39
N ALA A 51 -13.58 4.54 -15.41
CA ALA A 51 -12.93 4.30 -14.12
C ALA A 51 -13.50 3.06 -13.39
N HIS A 52 -14.77 2.73 -13.60
CA HIS A 52 -15.41 1.55 -13.03
C HIS A 52 -14.94 0.22 -13.64
N GLU A 53 -14.20 0.23 -14.74
CA GLU A 53 -13.63 -0.97 -15.37
C GLU A 53 -12.46 -1.54 -14.55
N TRP A 54 -12.08 -0.88 -13.46
CA TRP A 54 -10.88 -1.20 -12.72
C TRP A 54 -11.11 -1.26 -11.23
N CYS A 55 -10.26 -2.03 -10.55
CA CYS A 55 -10.25 -2.12 -9.09
C CYS A 55 -8.82 -2.17 -8.53
N PRO A 56 -8.66 -1.77 -7.27
CA PRO A 56 -7.61 -2.29 -6.40
C PRO A 56 -7.57 -3.82 -6.41
N PRO A 57 -6.41 -4.47 -6.63
CA PRO A 57 -6.26 -5.93 -6.50
C PRO A 57 -6.19 -6.42 -5.03
N GLY A 58 -6.77 -5.67 -4.09
CA GLY A 58 -6.73 -5.95 -2.65
C GLY A 58 -5.42 -5.54 -1.97
N HIS A 59 -5.39 -5.55 -0.64
CA HIS A 59 -4.24 -5.11 0.14
C HIS A 59 -3.03 -6.07 0.07
N GLY A 60 -3.23 -7.30 -0.42
CA GLY A 60 -2.13 -8.23 -0.74
C GLY A 60 -1.19 -7.71 -1.82
N ASP A 61 -1.62 -6.70 -2.59
CA ASP A 61 -0.80 -6.01 -3.59
C ASP A 61 0.35 -5.19 -2.99
N LEU A 62 0.38 -5.03 -1.67
CA LEU A 62 1.49 -4.40 -0.95
C LEU A 62 2.87 -4.89 -1.43
N TYR A 63 3.07 -6.20 -1.54
CA TYR A 63 4.35 -6.78 -1.91
C TYR A 63 4.75 -6.49 -3.38
N PRO A 64 3.91 -6.82 -4.39
CA PRO A 64 4.25 -6.50 -5.78
C PRO A 64 4.32 -4.98 -6.03
N ALA A 65 3.50 -4.16 -5.38
CA ALA A 65 3.59 -2.69 -5.51
C ALA A 65 4.90 -2.14 -4.96
N MET A 66 5.35 -2.60 -3.78
CA MET A 66 6.64 -2.17 -3.22
C MET A 66 7.83 -2.61 -4.08
N LEU A 67 7.77 -3.84 -4.62
CA LEU A 67 8.81 -4.36 -5.50
C LEU A 67 8.83 -3.61 -6.84
N GLY A 68 7.69 -3.51 -7.52
CA GLY A 68 7.57 -2.92 -8.85
C GLY A 68 7.80 -1.41 -8.89
N SER A 69 7.52 -0.69 -7.80
CA SER A 69 7.78 0.75 -7.71
C SER A 69 9.22 1.12 -7.32
N GLY A 70 10.04 0.14 -6.92
CA GLY A 70 11.37 0.38 -6.33
C GLY A 70 11.33 0.92 -4.89
N THR A 71 10.15 1.01 -4.27
CA THR A 71 10.00 1.45 -2.87
C THR A 71 10.73 0.50 -1.92
N LEU A 72 10.67 -0.81 -2.17
CA LEU A 72 11.39 -1.80 -1.37
C LEU A 72 12.90 -1.54 -1.38
N GLU A 73 13.48 -1.34 -2.57
CA GLU A 73 14.90 -1.05 -2.74
C GLU A 73 15.31 0.29 -2.08
N LYS A 74 14.47 1.33 -2.22
CA LYS A 74 14.68 2.63 -1.56
C LYS A 74 14.71 2.50 -0.03
N LEU A 75 13.90 1.62 0.55
CA LEU A 75 13.88 1.38 2.00
C LEU A 75 15.08 0.54 2.44
N LEU A 76 15.40 -0.54 1.71
CA LEU A 76 16.53 -1.41 2.04
C LEU A 76 17.87 -0.66 1.95
N SER A 77 18.06 0.18 0.94
CA SER A 77 19.27 1.02 0.78
C SER A 77 19.46 2.03 1.92
N LYS A 78 18.39 2.41 2.63
CA LYS A 78 18.44 3.23 3.84
C LYS A 78 18.68 2.41 5.13
N GLY A 79 18.78 1.09 5.04
CA GLY A 79 19.04 0.19 6.16
C GLY A 79 17.79 -0.22 6.95
N PHE A 80 16.57 0.02 6.43
CA PHE A 80 15.35 -0.49 7.04
C PHE A 80 15.31 -2.03 6.94
N LYS A 81 14.89 -2.69 8.03
CA LYS A 81 14.86 -4.16 8.12
C LYS A 81 13.48 -4.75 8.41
N TYR A 82 12.62 -3.97 9.06
CA TYR A 82 11.30 -4.39 9.49
C TYR A 82 10.27 -3.36 9.04
N MET A 83 9.10 -3.85 8.66
CA MET A 83 7.93 -3.03 8.35
C MET A 83 6.76 -3.52 9.19
N PHE A 84 6.17 -2.62 9.95
CA PHE A 84 4.89 -2.85 10.61
C PHE A 84 3.79 -2.33 9.69
N VAL A 85 2.83 -3.19 9.37
CA VAL A 85 1.73 -2.90 8.46
C VAL A 85 0.42 -3.08 9.22
N SER A 86 -0.49 -2.12 9.07
CA SER A 86 -1.82 -2.19 9.65
C SER A 86 -2.82 -1.47 8.77
N ASN A 87 -4.10 -1.75 9.01
CA ASN A 87 -5.20 -1.06 8.34
C ASN A 87 -5.34 0.36 8.90
N SER A 88 -5.61 1.34 8.03
CA SER A 88 -5.73 2.74 8.42
C SER A 88 -6.97 3.04 9.27
N ASP A 89 -8.01 2.21 9.15
CA ASP A 89 -9.21 2.27 10.00
C ASP A 89 -8.98 1.66 11.40
N ASN A 90 -7.86 0.96 11.63
CA ASN A 90 -7.49 0.46 12.95
C ASN A 90 -6.56 1.44 13.68
N LEU A 91 -7.15 2.41 14.38
CA LEU A 91 -6.41 3.39 15.17
C LEU A 91 -5.73 2.81 16.44
N GLY A 92 -6.03 1.56 16.80
CA GLY A 92 -5.37 0.86 17.90
C GLY A 92 -4.02 0.23 17.51
N ALA A 93 -3.75 0.11 16.21
CA ALA A 93 -2.50 -0.44 15.71
C ALA A 93 -1.36 0.57 15.88
N THR A 94 -0.39 0.22 16.71
CA THR A 94 0.84 1.01 16.92
C THR A 94 2.05 0.09 16.99
N MET A 95 3.25 0.63 16.76
CA MET A 95 4.49 -0.13 16.87
C MET A 95 4.78 -0.46 18.34
N ASP A 96 4.65 -1.73 18.73
CA ASP A 96 5.12 -2.22 20.03
C ASP A 96 6.54 -2.78 19.92
N LEU A 97 7.49 -2.14 20.60
CA LEU A 97 8.90 -2.53 20.59
C LEU A 97 9.15 -3.90 21.23
N LYS A 98 8.28 -4.39 22.14
CA LYS A 98 8.38 -5.74 22.70
C LYS A 98 8.05 -6.79 21.64
N ILE A 99 7.03 -6.53 20.82
CA ILE A 99 6.67 -7.41 19.69
C ILE A 99 7.80 -7.40 18.65
N LEU A 100 8.31 -6.21 18.28
CA LEU A 100 9.44 -6.10 17.35
C LEU A 100 10.68 -6.83 17.88
N ALA A 101 11.02 -6.68 19.16
CA ALA A 101 12.15 -7.37 19.77
C ALA A 101 11.96 -8.88 19.82
N HIS A 102 10.73 -9.36 20.04
CA HIS A 102 10.40 -10.78 19.95
C HIS A 102 10.58 -11.26 18.51
N PHE A 103 10.00 -10.58 17.52
CA PHE A 103 10.10 -10.91 16.11
C PHE A 103 11.56 -10.96 15.62
N ALA A 104 12.37 -9.98 15.99
CA ALA A 104 13.78 -9.96 15.63
C ALA A 104 14.57 -11.17 16.17
N LYS A 105 14.20 -11.70 17.34
CA LYS A 105 14.85 -12.86 17.96
C LYS A 105 14.46 -14.18 17.31
N THR A 106 13.26 -14.30 16.72
CA THR A 106 12.83 -15.57 16.12
C THR A 106 13.55 -15.87 14.82
N GLY A 107 14.05 -14.85 14.11
CA GLY A 107 14.61 -15.00 12.76
C GLY A 107 13.55 -15.35 11.70
N ALA A 108 12.26 -15.29 12.06
CA ALA A 108 11.18 -15.52 11.10
C ALA A 108 11.10 -14.38 10.08
N PRO A 109 10.70 -14.63 8.83
CA PRO A 109 10.55 -13.59 7.81
C PRO A 109 9.24 -12.81 7.95
N PHE A 110 8.29 -13.29 8.75
CA PHE A 110 6.96 -12.71 8.91
C PHE A 110 6.37 -13.07 10.30
N MET A 111 5.56 -12.16 10.85
CA MET A 111 4.81 -12.35 12.10
C MET A 111 3.44 -11.67 11.95
N MET A 112 2.39 -12.37 12.39
CA MET A 112 1.01 -11.91 12.43
C MET A 112 0.43 -12.22 13.81
#